data_AF-A0A1G9YCB3-F1
#
_entry.id   AF-A0A1G9YCB3-F1
#
_cell.length_a   1.000
_cell.length_b   1.000
_cell.length_c   1.000
_cell.angle_alpha   90.00
_cell.angle_beta   90.00
_cell.angle_gamma   90.00
#
_symmetry.space_group_name_H-M   'P 1'
#
loop_
_entity.id
_entity.type
_entity.pdbx_description
1 polymer ?
#
loop_
_entity_poly.entity_id
_entity_poly.type
_entity_poly.pdbx_seq_one_letter_code
_entity_poly.pdbx_strand_id
1 'polypeptide(L)'
;MNLDQQTHDYRSSMQHAAFAYLQRHEAEHLVDSDLLFDRCIRHLTLALEVPVFMAPKLVHSAWTELQVIKKRRWIGIDWATGSDSSHVHLVDVLADQRFSVSARFLPQKLLDQRSTVHKPHPQ
;
A
#
# COMPACT_ATOMS: atom_id res chain seq x y z
N MET A 1 -28.62 -0.32 -24.41
CA MET A 1 -27.54 -0.55 -23.43
C MET A 1 -26.84 -1.84 -23.81
N ASN A 2 -25.51 -1.86 -23.85
CA ASN A 2 -24.71 -2.98 -24.35
C ASN A 2 -24.43 -3.98 -23.22
N LEU A 3 -24.72 -5.26 -23.43
CA LEU A 3 -24.62 -6.32 -22.41
C LEU A 3 -23.18 -6.51 -21.89
N ASP A 4 -22.20 -6.29 -22.77
CA ASP A 4 -20.79 -6.38 -22.43
C ASP A 4 -20.37 -5.29 -21.43
N GLN A 5 -20.92 -4.08 -21.61
CA GLN A 5 -20.69 -2.96 -20.69
C GLN A 5 -21.28 -3.25 -19.31
N GLN A 6 -22.52 -3.76 -19.26
CA GLN A 6 -23.17 -4.10 -17.99
C GLN A 6 -22.44 -5.21 -17.23
N THR A 7 -21.91 -6.20 -17.97
CA THR A 7 -21.11 -7.29 -17.39
C THR A 7 -19.79 -6.76 -16.82
N HIS A 8 -19.13 -5.86 -17.54
CA HIS A 8 -17.91 -5.21 -17.08
C HIS A 8 -18.15 -4.35 -15.83
N ASP A 9 -19.22 -3.57 -15.82
CA ASP A 9 -19.59 -2.68 -14.71
C ASP A 9 -19.95 -3.48 -13.46
N TYR A 10 -20.67 -4.60 -13.62
CA TYR A 10 -20.96 -5.53 -12.52
C TYR A 10 -19.69 -6.13 -11.92
N ARG A 11 -18.81 -6.69 -12.75
CA ARG A 11 -17.55 -7.30 -12.28
C ARG A 11 -16.67 -6.28 -11.56
N SER A 12 -16.53 -5.08 -12.13
CA SER A 12 -15.75 -4.00 -11.52
C SER A 12 -16.33 -3.59 -10.16
N SER A 13 -17.65 -3.44 -10.07
CA SER A 13 -18.33 -3.09 -8.82
C SER A 13 -18.13 -4.17 -7.75
N MET A 14 -18.24 -5.44 -8.10
CA MET A 14 -18.05 -6.55 -7.16
C MET A 14 -16.60 -6.74 -6.75
N GLN A 15 -15.63 -6.50 -7.64
CA GLN A 15 -14.22 -6.46 -7.27
C GLN A 15 -13.93 -5.33 -6.28
N HIS A 16 -14.52 -4.15 -6.49
CA HIS A 16 -14.36 -3.02 -5.58
C HIS A 16 -14.96 -3.30 -4.19
N ALA A 17 -16.11 -3.97 -4.13
CA ALA A 17 -16.69 -4.42 -2.87
C ALA A 17 -15.77 -5.42 -2.14
N ALA A 18 -15.17 -6.37 -2.86
CA ALA A 18 -14.19 -7.30 -2.31
C ALA A 18 -12.96 -6.56 -1.76
N PHE A 19 -12.44 -5.59 -2.52
CA PHE A 19 -11.32 -4.75 -2.10
C PHE A 19 -11.60 -4.02 -0.79
N ALA A 20 -12.75 -3.35 -0.69
CA ALA A 20 -13.14 -2.63 0.52
C ALA A 20 -13.31 -3.57 1.73
N TYR A 21 -13.85 -4.77 1.52
CA TYR A 21 -13.95 -5.79 2.57
C TYR A 21 -12.56 -6.21 3.06
N LEU A 22 -11.67 -6.60 2.14
CA LEU A 22 -10.30 -7.03 2.46
C LEU A 22 -9.54 -5.93 3.21
N GLN A 23 -9.62 -4.68 2.73
CA GLN A 23 -8.94 -3.55 3.35
C GLN A 23 -9.39 -3.30 4.80
N ARG A 24 -10.68 -3.50 5.11
CA ARG A 24 -11.22 -3.30 6.47
C ARG A 24 -10.81 -4.41 7.43
N HIS A 25 -10.78 -5.66 6.97
CA HIS A 25 -10.62 -6.83 7.82
C HIS A 25 -9.20 -7.41 7.84
N GLU A 26 -8.28 -6.91 7.01
CA GLU A 26 -6.90 -7.45 6.96
C GLU A 26 -6.15 -7.36 8.30
N ALA A 27 -6.36 -6.30 9.08
CA ALA A 27 -5.71 -6.15 10.38
C ALA A 27 -6.19 -7.16 11.43
N GLU A 28 -7.38 -7.73 11.25
CA GLU A 28 -7.94 -8.77 12.14
C GLU A 28 -7.33 -10.15 11.83
N HIS A 29 -6.72 -10.30 10.65
CA HIS A 29 -6.28 -11.57 10.08
C HIS A 29 -4.76 -11.63 9.85
N LEU A 30 -3.97 -10.91 10.67
CA LEU A 30 -2.50 -10.80 10.58
C LEU A 30 -1.72 -12.13 10.65
N VAL A 31 -2.39 -13.25 10.96
CA VAL A 31 -1.80 -14.59 11.08
C VAL A 31 -2.35 -15.57 10.03
N ASP A 32 -3.52 -15.30 9.45
CA ASP A 32 -4.22 -16.26 8.57
C ASP A 32 -4.94 -15.53 7.40
N SER A 33 -4.21 -15.38 6.30
CA SER A 33 -4.71 -14.77 5.06
C SER A 33 -5.76 -15.62 4.36
N ASP A 34 -5.75 -16.94 4.57
CA ASP A 34 -6.66 -17.87 3.89
C ASP A 34 -8.06 -17.73 4.49
N LEU A 35 -8.15 -17.59 5.81
CA LEU A 35 -9.42 -17.32 6.50
C LEU A 35 -10.05 -15.98 6.06
N LEU A 36 -9.25 -14.95 5.82
CA LEU A 36 -9.72 -13.67 5.30
C LEU A 36 -10.30 -13.82 3.88
N PHE A 37 -9.63 -14.59 3.03
CA PHE A 37 -10.09 -14.91 1.68
C PHE A 37 -11.43 -15.62 1.69
N ASP A 38 -11.54 -16.69 2.49
CA ASP A 38 -12.75 -17.49 2.60
C ASP A 38 -13.93 -16.65 3.12
N ARG A 39 -13.69 -15.78 4.10
CA ARG A 39 -14.71 -14.85 4.60
C ARG A 39 -15.15 -13.85 3.54
N CYS A 40 -14.21 -13.31 2.76
CA CYS A 40 -14.54 -12.38 1.68
C CYS A 40 -15.36 -13.08 0.58
N ILE A 41 -14.97 -14.29 0.16
CA ILE A 41 -15.72 -15.09 -0.83
C ILE A 41 -17.14 -15.36 -0.30
N ARG A 42 -17.27 -15.74 0.98
CA ARG A 42 -18.56 -16.00 1.60
C ARG A 42 -19.43 -14.74 1.69
N HIS A 43 -18.84 -13.58 1.96
CA HIS A 43 -19.55 -12.30 1.96
C HIS A 43 -20.07 -11.94 0.55
N LEU A 44 -19.22 -12.05 -0.48
CA LEU A 44 -19.62 -11.80 -1.86
C LEU A 44 -20.78 -12.72 -2.29
N THR A 45 -20.71 -14.01 -1.95
CA THR A 45 -21.70 -15.00 -2.37
C THR A 45 -23.01 -14.92 -1.58
N LEU A 46 -22.96 -14.73 -0.26
CA LEU A 46 -24.16 -14.74 0.58
C LEU A 46 -24.83 -13.37 0.72
N ALA A 47 -24.05 -12.29 0.79
CA ALA A 47 -24.60 -10.95 1.05
C ALA A 47 -24.80 -10.13 -0.23
N LEU A 48 -23.94 -10.34 -1.23
CA LEU A 48 -23.99 -9.61 -2.52
C LEU A 48 -24.44 -10.50 -3.69
N GLU A 49 -24.81 -11.76 -3.40
CA GLU A 49 -25.33 -12.74 -4.35
C GLU A 49 -24.44 -12.94 -5.59
N VAL A 50 -23.13 -12.73 -5.43
CA VAL A 50 -22.16 -12.95 -6.50
C VAL A 50 -22.11 -14.44 -6.83
N PRO A 51 -22.13 -14.83 -8.12
CA PRO A 51 -22.02 -16.23 -8.49
C PRO A 51 -20.76 -16.89 -7.93
N VAL A 52 -20.91 -18.09 -7.37
CA VAL A 52 -19.83 -18.83 -6.66
C VAL A 52 -18.59 -19.05 -7.54
N PHE A 53 -18.78 -19.28 -8.84
CA PHE A 53 -17.66 -19.44 -9.77
C PHE A 53 -16.85 -18.15 -10.01
N MET A 54 -17.44 -16.99 -9.70
CA MET A 54 -16.87 -15.67 -9.95
C MET A 54 -16.20 -15.09 -8.71
N ALA A 55 -16.79 -15.28 -7.54
CA ALA A 55 -16.31 -14.68 -6.29
C ALA A 55 -14.81 -14.93 -6.01
N PRO A 56 -14.26 -16.16 -6.11
CA PRO A 56 -12.82 -16.39 -5.87
C PRO A 56 -11.92 -15.57 -6.79
N LYS A 57 -12.30 -15.41 -8.07
CA LYS A 57 -11.53 -14.64 -9.05
C LYS A 57 -11.53 -13.15 -8.69
N LEU A 58 -12.68 -12.61 -8.26
CA LEU A 58 -12.79 -11.21 -7.87
C LEU A 58 -11.99 -10.91 -6.60
N VAL A 59 -12.07 -11.79 -5.59
CA VAL A 59 -11.29 -11.66 -4.35
C VAL A 59 -9.80 -11.73 -4.64
N HIS A 60 -9.37 -12.66 -5.51
CA HIS A 60 -7.96 -12.77 -5.90
C HIS A 60 -7.42 -11.51 -6.60
N SER A 61 -8.18 -10.97 -7.56
CA SER A 61 -7.83 -9.72 -8.23
C SER A 61 -7.77 -8.56 -7.24
N ALA A 62 -8.78 -8.41 -6.38
CA ALA A 62 -8.84 -7.37 -5.37
C ALA A 62 -7.68 -7.46 -4.35
N TRP A 63 -7.32 -8.68 -3.94
CA TRP A 63 -6.17 -8.89 -3.05
C TRP A 63 -4.87 -8.52 -3.72
N THR A 64 -4.66 -8.92 -4.98
CA THR A 64 -3.47 -8.54 -5.74
C THR A 64 -3.34 -7.04 -5.86
N GLU A 65 -4.44 -6.36 -6.20
CA GLU A 65 -4.52 -4.90 -6.24
C GLU A 65 -4.20 -4.26 -4.88
N LEU A 66 -4.76 -4.80 -3.80
CA LEU A 66 -4.50 -4.35 -2.44
C LEU A 66 -3.02 -4.52 -2.07
N GLN A 67 -2.39 -5.65 -2.44
CA GLN A 67 -0.96 -5.89 -2.20
C GLN A 67 -0.08 -4.95 -3.03
N VAL A 68 -0.48 -4.60 -4.26
CA VAL A 68 0.24 -3.59 -5.06
C VAL A 68 0.18 -2.21 -4.40
N ILE A 69 -0.99 -1.81 -3.89
CA ILE A 69 -1.16 -0.54 -3.16
C ILE A 69 -0.41 -0.57 -1.82
N LYS A 70 -0.43 -1.72 -1.13
CA LYS A 70 0.16 -1.94 0.19
C LYS A 70 1.62 -2.32 0.18
N LYS A 71 2.24 -2.59 -0.98
CA LYS A 71 3.70 -2.71 -1.09
C LYS A 71 4.28 -1.46 -0.47
N ARG A 72 4.69 -1.60 0.81
CA ARG A 72 5.17 -0.51 1.64
C ARG A 72 6.28 0.11 0.83
N ARG A 73 6.11 1.35 0.40
CA ARG A 73 7.20 2.05 -0.28
C ARG A 73 8.30 2.17 0.76
N TRP A 74 9.41 1.50 0.50
CA TRP A 74 10.61 1.69 1.30
C TRP A 74 11.10 3.08 0.92
N ILE A 75 10.79 4.06 1.78
CA ILE A 75 11.26 5.42 1.60
C ILE A 75 12.56 5.56 2.37
N GLY A 76 13.68 5.57 1.65
CA GLY A 76 14.97 5.97 2.18
C GLY A 76 15.04 7.49 2.35
N ILE A 77 15.93 7.96 3.22
CA ILE A 77 16.25 9.39 3.39
C ILE A 77 17.71 9.58 3.01
N ASP A 78 17.94 10.39 1.99
CA ASP A 78 19.27 10.88 1.61
C ASP A 78 19.39 12.34 2.08
N TRP A 79 20.36 12.60 2.95
CA TRP A 79 20.56 13.91 3.58
C TRP A 79 21.21 14.95 2.66
N ALA A 80 21.57 14.56 1.43
CA ALA A 80 22.37 15.32 0.48
C ALA A 80 23.78 15.67 1.03
N THR A 81 24.79 15.65 0.16
CA THR A 81 26.19 15.96 0.51
C THR A 81 26.55 17.44 0.34
N GLY A 82 25.57 18.29 0.01
CA GLY A 82 25.78 19.73 -0.19
C GLY A 82 25.93 20.50 1.13
N SER A 83 26.61 21.64 1.08
CA SER A 83 26.72 22.58 2.21
C SER A 83 25.37 23.18 2.63
N ASP A 84 24.35 23.07 1.78
CA ASP A 84 22.99 23.47 2.10
C ASP A 84 22.25 22.35 2.83
N SER A 85 22.18 22.51 4.15
CA SER A 85 21.56 21.58 5.08
C SER A 85 20.01 21.64 5.08
N SER A 86 19.41 22.53 4.28
CA SER A 86 17.97 22.84 4.36
C SER A 86 17.06 21.88 3.59
N HIS A 87 17.62 21.06 2.70
CA HIS A 87 16.92 20.10 1.86
C HIS A 87 17.42 18.68 2.04
N VAL A 88 16.51 17.71 1.88
CA VAL A 88 16.76 16.27 1.93
C VAL A 88 16.00 15.60 0.79
N HIS A 89 16.46 14.42 0.38
CA HIS A 89 15.81 13.62 -0.64
C HIS A 89 15.12 12.41 0.00
N LEU A 90 13.81 12.30 -0.20
CA LEU A 90 13.09 11.05 0.04
C LEU A 90 13.25 10.17 -1.19
N VAL A 91 13.71 8.94 -0.99
CA VAL A 91 14.03 8.01 -2.08
C VAL A 91 13.06 6.84 -2.00
N ASP A 92 12.21 6.67 -3.00
CA ASP A 92 11.44 5.44 -3.17
C ASP A 92 12.39 4.36 -3.70
N VAL A 93 12.83 3.47 -2.82
CA VAL A 93 13.88 2.46 -3.09
C VAL A 93 13.43 1.46 -4.16
N LEU A 94 12.13 1.23 -4.31
CA LEU A 94 11.60 0.27 -5.28
C LEU A 94 11.43 0.90 -6.67
N ALA A 95 11.09 2.19 -6.71
CA ALA A 95 10.87 2.92 -7.96
C ALA A 95 12.10 3.68 -8.47
N ASP A 96 13.18 3.73 -7.67
CA ASP A 96 14.38 4.56 -7.86
C ASP A 96 14.03 6.05 -8.11
N GLN A 97 12.96 6.53 -7.47
CA GLN A 97 12.51 7.91 -7.59
C GLN A 97 12.97 8.75 -6.41
N ARG A 98 13.39 10.00 -6.67
CA ARG A 98 13.90 10.93 -5.67
C ARG A 98 13.04 12.17 -5.60
N PHE A 99 12.62 12.54 -4.40
CA PHE A 99 11.80 13.71 -4.13
C PHE A 99 12.54 14.65 -3.18
N SER A 100 12.79 15.88 -3.62
CA SER A 100 13.38 16.91 -2.75
C SER A 100 12.31 17.48 -1.82
N VAL A 101 12.57 17.44 -0.51
CA VAL A 101 11.72 18.03 0.52
C VAL A 101 12.58 18.87 1.45
N SER A 102 12.01 19.92 2.04
CA SER A 102 12.75 20.68 3.07
C SER A 102 12.86 19.86 4.35
N ALA A 103 14.03 19.88 4.99
CA ALA A 103 14.29 19.18 6.24
C ALA A 103 13.30 19.56 7.36
N ARG A 104 12.73 20.77 7.33
CA ARG A 104 11.74 21.25 8.30
C ARG A 104 10.46 20.40 8.39
N PHE A 105 10.16 19.62 7.36
CA PHE A 105 8.98 18.74 7.33
C PHE A 105 9.28 17.36 7.92
N LEU A 106 10.54 17.05 8.22
CA LEU A 106 10.89 15.79 8.86
C LEU A 106 10.61 15.85 10.36
N PRO A 107 10.11 14.75 10.95
CA PRO A 107 10.05 14.58 12.39
C PRO A 107 11.40 14.85 13.08
N GLN A 108 11.38 15.51 14.24
CA GLN A 108 12.58 15.87 15.00
C GLN A 108 13.50 14.66 15.25
N LYS A 109 12.93 13.48 15.55
CA LYS A 109 13.70 12.24 15.77
C LYS A 109 14.60 11.87 14.58
N LEU A 110 14.17 12.16 13.34
CA LEU A 110 14.96 11.91 12.14
C LEU A 110 16.03 12.98 11.95
N LEU A 111 15.72 14.23 12.26
CA LEU A 111 16.69 15.33 12.23
C LEU A 111 17.83 15.11 13.22
N ASP A 112 17.53 14.59 14.42
CA ASP A 112 18.54 14.31 15.45
C ASP A 112 19.51 13.19 15.02
N GLN A 113 19.05 12.23 14.20
CA GLN A 113 19.91 11.18 13.65
C GLN A 113 20.98 11.72 12.70
N ARG A 114 20.68 12.79 11.96
CA ARG A 114 21.64 13.48 11.09
C ARG A 114 22.91 13.91 11.85
N SER A 115 22.75 14.42 13.07
CA SER A 115 23.85 14.92 13.90
C SER A 115 24.78 13.81 14.41
N THR A 116 24.31 12.56 14.46
CA THR A 116 25.12 11.42 14.93
C THR A 116 26.12 10.92 13.89
N VAL A 117 25.82 11.10 12.60
CA VAL A 117 26.70 10.72 11.48
C VAL A 117 27.90 11.67 11.35
N HIS A 118 27.84 12.85 11.97
CA HIS A 118 28.85 13.90 11.90
C HIS A 118 29.62 14.11 13.22
N LYS A 119 29.79 13.06 14.04
CA LYS A 119 30.79 13.12 15.13
C LYS A 119 32.20 12.90 14.53
N PRO A 120 33.08 13.91 14.51
CA PRO A 120 34.48 13.68 14.16
C PRO A 120 35.09 12.74 15.22
N HIS A 121 35.85 11.77 14.72
CA HIS A 121 36.66 10.87 15.54
C HIS A 121 37.66 11.71 16.34
N PRO A 122 37.74 11.61 17.68
CA PRO A 122 38.78 12.29 18.43
C PRO A 122 40.13 11.61 18.13
N GLN A 123 41.14 12.41 17.78
CA GLN A 123 42.55 12.00 17.78
C GLN A 123 43.15 12.20 19.16
#